data_AF-A0A1V8V1Y1-F1
#
_entry.id   AF-A0A1V8V1Y1-F1
#
_cell.length_a   1.000
_cell.length_b   1.000
_cell.length_c   1.000
_cell.angle_alpha   90.00
_cell.angle_beta   90.00
_cell.angle_gamma   90.00
#
_symmetry.space_group_name_H-M   'P 1'
#
loop_
_entity.id
_entity.type
_entity.pdbx_description
1 polymer ?
#
loop_
_entity_poly.entity_id
_entity_poly.type
_entity_poly.pdbx_seq_one_letter_code
_entity_poly.pdbx_strand_id
1 'polypeptide(L)'
;MLSIKTLTLLATTLLSLTSGAALPDAAANPIDPDVAAAAASACTTAKFNELMFTDSLKTFQSARAAKNPSECDWSSDECSNSPDNPDGFLSKPSCERDDFGYQNTERN
;
A
#
# COMPACT_ATOMS: atom_id res chain seq x y z
N MET A 1 -49.42 -42.69 43.42
CA MET A 1 -50.67 -41.97 43.08
C MET A 1 -50.30 -40.66 42.40
N LEU A 2 -50.90 -40.40 41.23
CA LEU A 2 -51.04 -39.10 40.50
C LEU A 2 -49.77 -38.36 40.06
N SER A 3 -49.74 -37.58 38.97
CA SER A 3 -50.56 -37.43 37.77
C SER A 3 -49.85 -36.42 36.86
N ILE A 4 -50.15 -36.49 35.58
CA ILE A 4 -49.72 -35.60 34.49
C ILE A 4 -50.01 -34.12 34.83
N LYS A 5 -49.03 -33.23 34.60
CA LYS A 5 -49.30 -31.85 34.15
C LYS A 5 -48.26 -31.42 33.12
N THR A 6 -48.72 -31.38 31.88
CA THR A 6 -48.20 -30.60 30.76
C THR A 6 -47.76 -29.20 31.16
N LEU A 7 -46.57 -28.78 30.72
CA LEU A 7 -46.29 -27.37 30.43
C LEU A 7 -45.46 -27.29 29.14
N THR A 8 -46.17 -26.98 28.07
CA THR A 8 -45.69 -26.43 26.80
C THR A 8 -44.72 -25.28 27.05
N LEU A 9 -43.70 -25.07 26.21
CA LEU A 9 -43.39 -23.75 25.65
C LEU A 9 -42.29 -23.79 24.55
N LEU A 10 -42.74 -23.43 23.34
CA LEU A 10 -42.08 -22.62 22.31
C LEU A 10 -40.77 -23.11 21.66
N ALA A 11 -40.95 -23.62 20.43
CA ALA A 11 -39.92 -23.70 19.41
C ALA A 11 -39.33 -22.31 19.10
N THR A 12 -38.00 -22.21 19.14
CA THR A 12 -37.25 -21.10 18.56
C THR A 12 -36.51 -21.63 17.33
N THR A 13 -37.09 -21.40 16.15
CA THR A 13 -36.37 -21.60 14.90
C THR A 13 -35.45 -20.39 14.69
N LEU A 14 -34.14 -20.57 14.92
CA LEU A 14 -33.15 -19.59 14.46
C LEU A 14 -33.08 -19.65 12.93
N LEU A 15 -33.52 -18.57 12.27
CA LEU A 15 -33.23 -18.33 10.86
C LEU A 15 -31.77 -17.91 10.73
N SER A 16 -30.90 -18.80 10.29
CA SER A 16 -29.53 -18.47 9.88
C SER A 16 -29.56 -17.90 8.45
N LEU A 17 -29.51 -16.58 8.29
CA LEU A 17 -29.23 -15.96 7.00
C LEU A 17 -27.71 -16.01 6.75
N THR A 18 -27.26 -17.02 6.02
CA THR A 18 -25.91 -17.04 5.45
C THR A 18 -25.97 -16.48 4.05
N SER A 19 -25.80 -15.17 3.90
CA SER A 19 -25.54 -14.56 2.60
C SER A 19 -24.07 -14.75 2.24
N GLY A 20 -23.71 -15.95 1.81
CA GLY A 20 -22.42 -16.20 1.18
C GLY A 20 -22.45 -15.71 -0.27
N ALA A 21 -21.93 -14.52 -0.54
CA ALA A 21 -21.55 -14.16 -1.90
C ALA A 21 -20.32 -15.00 -2.26
N ALA A 22 -20.50 -16.01 -3.10
CA ALA A 22 -19.41 -16.76 -3.69
C ALA A 22 -18.61 -15.80 -4.59
N LEU A 23 -17.43 -15.38 -4.12
CA LEU A 23 -16.41 -14.81 -4.99
C LEU A 23 -15.93 -15.93 -5.93
N PRO A 24 -15.63 -15.64 -7.21
CA PRO A 24 -14.94 -16.62 -8.03
C PRO A 24 -13.61 -16.97 -7.35
N ASP A 25 -13.37 -18.27 -7.14
CA ASP A 25 -12.05 -18.79 -6.82
C ASP A 25 -11.08 -18.29 -7.89
N ALA A 26 -10.28 -17.27 -7.55
CA ALA A 26 -9.13 -16.90 -8.34
C ALA A 26 -8.13 -18.05 -8.19
N ALA A 27 -8.21 -19.03 -9.10
CA ALA A 27 -7.16 -20.03 -9.25
C ALA A 27 -5.85 -19.26 -9.40
N ALA A 28 -4.95 -19.42 -8.43
CA ALA A 28 -3.63 -18.82 -8.47
C ALA A 28 -2.86 -19.48 -9.64
N ASN A 29 -2.93 -18.87 -10.82
CA ASN A 29 -2.01 -19.21 -11.90
C ASN A 29 -0.59 -18.89 -11.44
N PRO A 30 0.40 -19.75 -11.74
CA PRO A 30 1.80 -19.39 -11.54
C PRO A 30 2.06 -18.10 -12.31
N ILE A 31 2.38 -17.02 -11.60
CA ILE A 31 2.84 -15.79 -12.25
C ILE A 31 4.20 -16.11 -12.87
N ASP A 32 4.32 -15.81 -14.16
CA ASP A 32 5.59 -15.91 -14.87
C ASP A 32 6.64 -15.08 -14.11
N PRO A 33 7.79 -15.67 -13.72
CA PRO A 33 8.82 -14.96 -12.96
C PRO A 33 9.31 -13.67 -13.63
N ASP A 34 9.29 -13.60 -14.97
CA ASP A 34 9.71 -12.40 -15.71
C ASP A 34 8.67 -11.28 -15.57
N VAL A 35 7.39 -11.62 -15.55
CA VAL A 35 6.30 -10.67 -15.31
C VAL A 35 6.33 -10.16 -13.86
N ALA A 36 6.64 -11.04 -12.91
CA ALA A 36 6.81 -10.64 -11.51
C ALA A 36 8.02 -9.71 -11.31
N ALA A 37 9.14 -9.99 -11.99
CA ALA A 37 10.32 -9.14 -11.95
C ALA A 37 10.06 -7.76 -12.56
N ALA A 38 9.38 -7.70 -13.72
CA ALA A 38 8.99 -6.44 -14.36
C ALA A 38 8.03 -5.61 -13.48
N ALA A 39 7.07 -6.26 -12.83
CA ALA A 39 6.17 -5.58 -11.91
C ALA A 39 6.92 -5.02 -10.68
N ALA A 40 7.97 -5.71 -10.22
CA ALA A 40 8.80 -5.26 -9.11
C ALA A 40 9.76 -4.11 -9.50
N SER A 41 10.23 -4.06 -10.75
CA SER A 41 11.09 -2.97 -11.24
C SER A 41 10.32 -1.71 -11.62
N ALA A 42 9.04 -1.84 -11.98
CA ALA A 42 8.20 -0.76 -12.46
C ALA A 42 7.92 0.33 -11.42
N CYS A 43 8.04 1.60 -11.85
CA CYS A 43 7.58 2.75 -11.06
C CYS A 43 6.07 2.94 -11.19
N THR A 44 5.31 2.00 -10.64
CA THR A 44 3.83 2.07 -10.70
C THR A 44 3.31 3.26 -9.89
N THR A 45 2.16 3.82 -10.29
CA THR A 45 1.47 4.88 -9.53
C THR A 45 1.21 4.47 -8.07
N ALA A 46 0.89 3.19 -7.83
CA ALA A 46 0.71 2.68 -6.47
C ALA A 46 2.01 2.76 -5.66
N LYS A 47 3.14 2.32 -6.23
CA LYS A 47 4.43 2.36 -5.53
C LYS A 47 4.95 3.78 -5.34
N PHE A 48 4.77 4.64 -6.33
CA PHE A 48 5.03 6.08 -6.21
C PHE A 48 4.26 6.69 -5.04
N ASN A 49 2.94 6.46 -4.99
CA ASN A 49 2.09 7.00 -3.92
C ASN A 49 2.45 6.43 -2.54
N GLU A 50 2.82 5.16 -2.47
CA GLU A 50 3.29 4.54 -1.23
C GLU A 50 4.55 5.24 -0.73
N LEU A 51 5.57 5.38 -1.59
CA LEU A 51 6.85 6.03 -1.28
C LEU A 51 6.71 7.52 -0.91
N MET A 52 5.77 8.23 -1.54
CA MET A 52 5.56 9.66 -1.32
C MET A 52 4.72 9.97 -0.08
N PHE A 53 3.61 9.25 0.09
CA PHE A 53 2.54 9.68 0.97
C PHE A 53 2.27 8.72 2.15
N THR A 54 2.76 7.48 2.06
CA THR A 54 2.49 6.45 3.09
C THR A 54 3.76 6.08 3.86
N ASP A 55 4.86 5.89 3.14
CA ASP A 55 6.11 5.43 3.71
C ASP A 55 6.77 6.49 4.61
N SER A 56 7.36 5.99 5.69
CA SER A 56 8.22 6.82 6.53
C SER A 56 9.43 7.32 5.73
N LEU A 57 9.99 8.47 6.10
CA LEU A 57 11.19 9.00 5.45
C LEU A 57 12.36 8.00 5.48
N LYS A 58 12.47 7.20 6.56
CA LYS A 58 13.47 6.13 6.66
C LYS A 58 13.23 5.01 5.65
N THR A 59 11.97 4.63 5.43
CA THR A 59 11.60 3.62 4.44
C THR A 59 11.90 4.12 3.03
N PHE A 60 11.49 5.36 2.72
CA PHE A 60 11.81 6.03 1.46
C PHE A 60 13.33 6.06 1.20
N GLN A 61 14.13 6.48 2.18
CA GLN A 61 15.58 6.52 2.06
C GLN A 61 16.21 5.13 1.83
N SER A 62 15.63 4.09 2.42
CA SER A 62 16.06 2.71 2.17
C SER A 62 15.75 2.28 0.73
N ALA A 63 14.57 2.64 0.21
CA ALA A 63 14.18 2.39 -1.18
C ALA A 63 15.05 3.18 -2.18
N ARG A 64 15.33 4.46 -1.89
CA ARG A 64 16.22 5.34 -2.66
C ARG A 64 17.64 4.78 -2.73
N ALA A 65 18.22 4.38 -1.59
CA ALA A 65 19.55 3.77 -1.55
C ALA A 65 19.61 2.48 -2.38
N ALA A 66 18.53 1.69 -2.38
CA ALA A 66 18.41 0.49 -3.19
C ALA A 66 18.02 0.76 -4.65
N LYS A 67 17.64 1.99 -5.01
CA LYS A 67 16.99 2.35 -6.29
C LYS A 67 15.88 1.37 -6.65
N ASN A 68 14.95 1.16 -5.72
CA ASN A 68 13.87 0.19 -5.87
C ASN A 68 12.51 0.86 -5.67
N PRO A 69 11.64 0.93 -6.70
CA PRO A 69 11.76 0.30 -8.03
C PRO A 69 12.85 0.92 -8.90
N SER A 70 13.52 0.11 -9.73
CA SER A 70 14.64 0.57 -10.55
C SER A 70 14.23 1.46 -11.73
N GLU A 71 12.97 1.39 -12.13
CA GLU A 71 12.42 2.23 -13.21
C GLU A 71 11.91 3.59 -12.71
N CYS A 72 11.91 3.84 -11.39
CA CYS A 72 11.63 5.19 -10.90
C CYS A 72 12.83 6.12 -11.19
N ASP A 73 12.53 7.39 -11.45
CA ASP A 73 13.58 8.42 -11.50
C ASP A 73 14.00 8.79 -10.08
N TRP A 74 15.22 8.37 -9.70
CA TRP A 74 15.83 8.65 -8.40
C TRP A 74 16.82 9.82 -8.42
N SER A 75 16.90 10.57 -9.53
CA SER A 75 17.75 11.77 -9.58
C SER A 75 17.31 12.80 -8.54
N SER A 76 18.27 13.52 -7.99
CA SER A 76 18.05 14.57 -7.00
C SER A 76 19.27 15.48 -7.01
N ASP A 77 19.02 16.78 -6.95
CA ASP A 77 20.04 17.78 -6.64
C ASP A 77 19.93 18.24 -5.18
N GLU A 78 19.19 17.47 -4.38
CA GLU A 78 18.98 17.65 -2.96
C GLU A 78 18.31 18.99 -2.68
N CYS A 79 18.86 19.80 -1.79
CA CYS A 79 18.27 21.10 -1.46
C CYS A 79 18.85 22.25 -2.31
N SER A 80 19.50 21.97 -3.44
CA SER A 80 20.25 22.97 -4.22
C SER A 80 19.37 24.11 -4.75
N ASN A 81 18.11 23.83 -5.09
CA ASN A 81 17.14 24.83 -5.54
C ASN A 81 16.22 25.33 -4.40
N SER A 82 16.48 24.91 -3.16
CA SER A 82 15.68 25.35 -2.03
C SER A 82 15.99 26.82 -1.70
N PRO A 83 14.99 27.65 -1.37
CA PRO A 83 15.22 29.02 -0.92
C PRO A 83 16.20 29.08 0.24
N ASP A 84 16.90 30.22 0.37
CA ASP A 84 17.76 30.49 1.52
C ASP A 84 17.01 30.17 2.82
N ASN A 85 17.65 29.37 3.68
CA ASN A 85 17.06 28.81 4.86
C ASN A 85 17.66 29.45 6.11
N PRO A 86 17.17 30.62 6.54
CA PRO A 86 17.73 31.38 7.65
C PRO A 86 17.72 30.63 8.98
N ASP A 87 16.81 29.65 9.13
CA ASP A 87 16.63 28.87 10.36
C ASP A 87 17.24 27.45 10.29
N GLY A 88 17.80 27.04 9.14
CA GLY A 88 18.62 25.82 9.03
C GLY A 88 17.89 24.46 9.01
N PHE A 89 16.56 24.42 8.84
CA PHE A 89 15.76 23.17 8.91
C PHE A 89 15.62 22.32 7.62
N LEU A 90 16.43 22.54 6.58
CA LEU A 90 16.35 21.72 5.37
C LEU A 90 17.07 20.40 5.61
N SER A 91 16.31 19.31 5.71
CA SER A 91 16.88 17.98 5.78
C SER A 91 17.06 17.44 4.36
N LYS A 92 18.29 17.08 3.99
CA LYS A 92 18.62 16.39 2.73
C LYS A 92 17.64 15.26 2.41
N PRO A 93 17.26 14.38 3.38
CA PRO A 93 16.29 13.34 3.11
C PRO A 93 14.91 13.83 2.67
N SER A 94 14.46 14.98 3.18
CA SER A 94 13.20 15.58 2.76
C SER A 94 13.28 16.12 1.34
N CYS A 95 14.36 16.83 0.99
CA CYS A 95 14.57 17.36 -0.36
C CYS A 95 14.64 16.24 -1.40
N GLU A 96 15.34 15.14 -1.09
CA GLU A 96 15.40 13.97 -1.97
C GLU A 96 14.04 13.31 -2.25
N ARG A 97 13.07 13.43 -1.32
CA ARG A 97 11.71 12.94 -1.53
C ARG A 97 10.86 13.93 -2.32
N ASP A 98 11.11 15.23 -2.16
CA ASP A 98 10.49 16.28 -2.97
C ASP A 98 10.88 16.13 -4.45
N ASP A 99 12.18 16.01 -4.71
CA ASP A 99 12.73 15.76 -6.06
C ASP A 99 12.15 14.50 -6.67
N PHE A 100 12.04 13.40 -5.89
CA PHE A 100 11.41 12.17 -6.36
C PHE A 100 9.96 12.39 -6.82
N GLY A 101 9.19 13.21 -6.08
CA GLY A 101 7.87 13.64 -6.48
C GLY A 101 7.89 14.35 -7.83
N TYR A 102 8.74 15.38 -7.95
CA TYR A 102 8.86 16.20 -9.15
C TYR A 102 9.20 15.38 -10.40
N GLN A 103 10.26 14.58 -10.33
CA GLN A 103 10.79 13.82 -11.47
C GLN A 103 9.81 12.75 -11.98
N ASN A 104 8.98 12.19 -11.11
CA ASN A 104 8.05 11.11 -11.46
C ASN A 104 6.60 11.60 -11.71
N THR A 105 6.35 12.93 -11.70
CA THR A 105 5.02 13.50 -11.99
C THR A 105 5.02 14.57 -13.08
N GLU A 106 6.07 15.39 -13.21
CA GLU A 106 6.13 16.47 -14.20
C GLU A 106 6.75 16.05 -15.55
N ARG A 107 7.12 14.78 -15.72
CA ARG A 107 7.69 14.20 -16.94
C ARG A 107 6.70 13.42 -17.82
N ASN A 108 5.39 13.61 -17.64
CA ASN A 108 4.32 12.96 -18.43
C ASN A 108 3.58 13.92 -19.36
#